data_AF-A0AAN1EKK5-F1
#
_entry.id   AF-A0AAN1EKK5-F1
#
_cell.length_a   1.000
_cell.length_b   1.000
_cell.length_c   1.000
_cell.angle_alpha   90.00
_cell.angle_beta   90.00
_cell.angle_gamma   90.00
#
_symmetry.space_group_name_H-M   'P 1'
#
loop_
_entity.id
_entity.type
_entity.pdbx_description
1 polymer ?
#
loop_
_entity_poly.entity_id
_entity_poly.type
_entity_poly.pdbx_seq_one_letter_code
_entity_poly.pdbx_strand_id
1 'polypeptide(L)'
;MSILLKSVSLLAGITFSVPAFGDCLTAKETKRGVLLTREAPFYSVFYKPDGPGLTEQRLMERDGSLQPVSAVYLHPLLVEKRVSASGTHELKYANAIALDNLPEKKNWQSGTTLFINGKNPFPARLLLGSTAWERKRLHLVPTKFGPSTAVWN
;
A
#
# COMPACT_ATOMS: atom_id res chain seq x y z
N MET A 1 13.40 52.07 50.43
CA MET A 1 12.79 52.17 49.08
C MET A 1 13.36 51.02 48.26
N SER A 2 12.76 49.83 48.32
CA SER A 2 11.70 49.36 47.40
C SER A 2 12.14 49.42 45.95
N ILE A 3 12.53 48.27 45.36
CA ILE A 3 11.85 47.67 44.20
C ILE A 3 12.04 46.16 44.30
N LEU A 4 10.96 45.50 44.72
CA LEU A 4 10.70 44.08 44.60
C LEU A 4 10.44 43.69 43.13
N LEU A 5 10.67 42.40 42.84
CA LEU A 5 9.99 41.57 41.84
C LEU A 5 10.05 42.01 40.36
N LYS A 6 10.75 41.21 39.53
CA LYS A 6 10.36 40.96 38.12
C LYS A 6 11.16 39.82 37.50
N SER A 7 11.02 38.61 38.05
CA SER A 7 11.56 37.40 37.40
C SER A 7 10.71 36.19 37.77
N VAL A 8 9.41 36.30 37.56
CA VAL A 8 8.47 35.18 37.66
C VAL A 8 7.78 35.05 36.32
N SER A 9 7.72 33.82 35.81
CA SER A 9 6.95 33.36 34.66
C SER A 9 7.60 33.55 33.28
N LEU A 10 8.61 32.72 32.99
CA LEU A 10 8.92 32.34 31.61
C LEU A 10 9.06 30.81 31.47
N LEU A 11 8.15 30.05 32.10
CA LEU A 11 8.04 28.60 31.93
C LEU A 11 6.58 28.16 32.09
N ALA A 12 5.73 28.61 31.18
CA ALA A 12 4.39 28.06 31.00
C ALA A 12 3.99 28.18 29.53
N GLY A 13 4.73 27.46 28.68
CA GLY A 13 4.51 27.42 27.25
C GLY A 13 4.95 26.09 26.67
N ILE A 14 4.76 25.00 27.42
CA ILE A 14 4.74 23.67 26.79
C ILE A 14 3.45 23.66 26.00
N THR A 15 3.57 23.97 24.72
CA THR A 15 2.50 23.86 23.74
C THR A 15 1.88 22.49 23.90
N PHE A 16 0.61 22.44 24.29
CA PHE A 16 -0.26 21.31 24.01
C PHE A 16 -0.31 21.19 22.48
N SER A 17 0.67 20.52 21.88
CA SER A 17 0.50 19.98 20.54
C SER A 17 -0.57 18.91 20.70
N VAL A 18 -1.83 19.30 20.48
CA VAL A 18 -2.89 18.35 20.18
C VAL A 18 -2.30 17.47 19.08
N PRO A 19 -2.18 16.15 19.28
CA PRO A 19 -1.70 15.32 18.20
C PRO A 19 -2.63 15.62 17.02
N ALA A 20 -2.04 16.09 15.92
CA ALA A 20 -2.75 16.30 14.68
C ALA A 20 -3.08 14.92 14.09
N PHE A 21 -3.94 14.17 14.79
CA PHE A 21 -4.84 13.22 14.16
C PHE A 21 -5.87 14.09 13.43
N GLY A 22 -5.43 14.80 12.39
CA GLY A 22 -6.33 15.37 11.41
C GLY A 22 -7.24 14.23 10.95
N ASP A 23 -8.54 14.53 10.90
CA ASP A 23 -9.64 13.60 10.68
C ASP A 23 -9.23 12.38 9.82
N CYS A 24 -8.93 11.27 10.50
CA CYS A 24 -8.68 10.02 9.79
C CYS A 24 -9.96 9.67 9.04
N LEU A 25 -9.82 9.44 7.73
CA LEU A 25 -10.98 9.12 6.88
C LEU A 25 -11.78 7.97 7.49
N THR A 26 -13.06 8.23 7.73
CA THR A 26 -13.99 7.23 8.20
C THR A 26 -14.30 6.23 7.09
N ALA A 27 -14.72 5.01 7.46
CA ALA A 27 -15.15 4.00 6.50
C ALA A 27 -16.30 4.47 5.58
N LYS A 28 -17.06 5.49 5.98
CA LYS A 28 -18.12 6.09 5.15
C LYS A 28 -17.54 7.00 4.06
N GLU A 29 -16.52 7.78 4.40
CA GLU A 29 -15.88 8.73 3.47
C GLU A 29 -15.08 8.00 2.40
N THR A 30 -14.45 6.87 2.75
CA THR A 30 -13.65 6.07 1.81
C THR A 30 -14.49 5.37 0.73
N LYS A 31 -15.83 5.30 0.87
CA LYS A 31 -16.73 4.67 -0.13
C LYS A 31 -16.67 5.34 -1.50
N ARG A 32 -16.34 6.63 -1.56
CA ARG A 32 -16.20 7.37 -2.83
C ARG A 32 -14.81 7.23 -3.45
N GLY A 33 -13.90 6.58 -2.74
CA GLY A 33 -12.48 6.54 -3.04
C GLY A 33 -11.69 7.58 -2.25
N VAL A 34 -10.38 7.40 -2.26
CA VAL A 34 -9.42 8.21 -1.50
C VAL A 34 -8.34 8.66 -2.47
N LEU A 35 -8.16 9.98 -2.58
CA LEU A 35 -7.05 10.59 -3.29
C LEU A 35 -5.97 10.96 -2.27
N LEU A 36 -4.77 10.41 -2.45
CA LEU A 36 -3.60 10.75 -1.66
C LEU A 36 -2.60 11.43 -2.58
N THR A 37 -2.18 12.64 -2.23
CA THR A 37 -1.22 13.42 -3.02
C THR A 37 -0.09 13.88 -2.13
N ARG A 38 1.14 13.74 -2.64
CA ARG A 38 2.37 14.30 -2.11
C ARG A 38 3.03 15.12 -3.20
N GLU A 39 3.43 16.34 -2.88
CA GLU A 39 3.96 17.28 -3.86
C GLU A 39 5.42 16.97 -4.27
N ALA A 40 6.28 16.55 -3.34
CA ALA A 40 7.69 16.30 -3.61
C ALA A 40 8.22 15.03 -2.88
N PRO A 41 8.82 14.05 -3.59
CA PRO A 41 8.71 13.88 -5.05
C PRO A 41 7.25 13.62 -5.44
N PHE A 42 6.84 14.12 -6.62
CA PHE A 42 5.43 14.11 -6.98
C PHE A 42 4.87 12.69 -7.01
N TYR A 43 3.77 12.51 -6.28
CA TYR A 43 3.05 11.25 -6.20
C TYR A 43 1.59 11.54 -5.92
N SER A 44 0.70 11.05 -6.77
CA SER A 44 -0.73 11.09 -6.53
C SER A 44 -1.31 9.72 -6.81
N VAL A 45 -2.17 9.22 -5.92
CA VAL A 45 -2.85 7.94 -6.08
C VAL A 45 -4.31 8.06 -5.66
N PHE A 46 -5.18 7.61 -6.54
CA PHE A 46 -6.60 7.47 -6.29
C PHE A 46 -6.93 5.99 -6.12
N TYR A 47 -7.40 5.63 -4.93
CA TYR A 47 -7.92 4.31 -4.62
C TYR A 47 -9.44 4.35 -4.58
N LYS A 48 -10.12 3.44 -5.28
CA LYS A 48 -11.57 3.34 -5.27
C LYS A 48 -12.01 1.92 -4.94
N PRO A 49 -12.87 1.70 -3.93
CA PRO A 49 -13.43 0.38 -3.65
C PRO A 49 -14.13 -0.21 -4.89
N ASP A 50 -13.92 -1.50 -5.11
CA ASP A 50 -14.56 -2.27 -6.18
C ASP A 50 -14.88 -3.69 -5.67
N GLY A 51 -16.09 -3.86 -5.12
CA GLY A 51 -16.50 -5.08 -4.43
C GLY A 51 -15.59 -5.42 -3.23
N PRO A 52 -15.05 -6.65 -3.11
CA PRO A 52 -14.06 -7.02 -2.08
C PRO A 52 -12.66 -6.45 -2.35
N GLY A 53 -12.46 -5.87 -3.53
CA GLY A 53 -11.20 -5.34 -4.01
C GLY A 53 -11.18 -3.82 -4.10
N LEU A 54 -10.23 -3.31 -4.89
CA LEU A 54 -10.13 -1.90 -5.20
C LEU A 54 -9.43 -1.68 -6.54
N THR A 55 -9.66 -0.50 -7.11
CA THR A 55 -8.90 0.02 -8.26
C THR A 55 -7.95 1.11 -7.79
N GLU A 56 -6.79 1.19 -8.44
CA GLU A 56 -5.76 2.19 -8.24
C GLU A 56 -5.52 2.93 -9.55
N GLN A 57 -5.48 4.26 -9.48
CA GLN A 57 -4.95 5.11 -10.53
C GLN A 57 -3.89 6.00 -9.91
N ARG A 58 -2.67 5.91 -10.42
CA ARG A 58 -1.49 6.53 -9.82
C ARG A 58 -0.70 7.30 -10.86
N LEU A 59 -0.21 8.45 -10.46
CA LEU A 59 0.73 9.27 -11.22
C LEU A 59 1.91 9.56 -10.31
N MET A 60 3.11 9.14 -10.70
CA MET A 60 4.33 9.37 -9.93
C MET A 60 5.41 9.97 -10.80
N GLU A 61 6.23 10.83 -10.22
CA GLU A 61 7.48 11.25 -10.86
C GLU A 61 8.55 10.18 -10.69
N ARG A 62 9.17 9.80 -11.81
CA ARG A 62 10.29 8.87 -11.87
C ARG A 62 11.21 9.30 -13.00
N ASP A 63 12.50 9.42 -12.68
CA ASP A 63 13.54 9.84 -13.63
C ASP A 63 13.18 11.16 -14.36
N GLY A 64 12.58 12.12 -13.63
CA GLY A 64 12.15 13.43 -14.16
C GLY A 64 10.89 13.39 -15.05
N SER A 65 10.21 12.24 -15.14
CA SER A 65 9.01 12.06 -15.96
C SER A 65 7.82 11.62 -15.12
N LEU A 66 6.62 12.10 -15.44
CA LEU A 66 5.39 11.62 -14.83
C LEU A 66 4.98 10.29 -15.49
N GLN A 67 4.88 9.25 -14.67
CA GLN A 67 4.55 7.90 -15.09
C GLN A 67 3.16 7.50 -14.56
N PRO A 68 2.16 7.34 -15.44
CA PRO A 68 0.87 6.81 -15.04
C PRO A 68 0.96 5.29 -14.84
N VAL A 69 0.32 4.82 -13.77
CA VAL A 69 0.16 3.40 -13.45
C VAL A 69 -1.29 3.20 -13.01
N SER A 70 -1.92 2.13 -13.47
CA SER A 70 -3.20 1.68 -12.93
C SER A 70 -3.09 0.25 -12.43
N ALA A 71 -3.89 -0.09 -11.43
CA ALA A 71 -3.98 -1.46 -10.95
C ALA A 71 -5.40 -1.83 -10.52
N VAL A 72 -5.72 -3.11 -10.64
CA VAL A 72 -6.94 -3.75 -10.14
C VAL A 72 -6.51 -4.77 -9.10
N TYR A 73 -7.18 -4.76 -7.96
CA TYR A 73 -6.91 -5.65 -6.84
C TYR A 73 -8.16 -6.48 -6.55
N LEU A 74 -8.00 -7.80 -6.41
CA LEU A 74 -9.07 -8.72 -5.98
C LEU A 74 -9.35 -8.61 -4.47
N HIS A 75 -8.32 -8.19 -3.73
CA HIS A 75 -8.31 -7.90 -2.30
C HIS A 75 -7.20 -6.85 -2.08
N PRO A 76 -7.26 -5.97 -1.07
CA PRO A 76 -6.22 -4.96 -0.80
C PRO A 76 -4.75 -5.44 -0.72
N LEU A 77 -4.50 -6.75 -0.72
CA LEU A 77 -3.15 -7.36 -0.69
C LEU A 77 -2.85 -8.21 -1.94
N LEU A 78 -3.80 -8.35 -2.86
CA LEU A 78 -3.70 -9.18 -4.07
C LEU A 78 -3.98 -8.34 -5.30
N VAL A 79 -2.91 -7.91 -5.96
CA VAL A 79 -3.00 -7.26 -7.27
C VAL A 79 -3.38 -8.31 -8.32
N GLU A 80 -4.41 -8.05 -9.11
CA GLU A 80 -4.81 -8.89 -10.24
C GLU A 80 -4.19 -8.39 -11.52
N LYS A 81 -4.20 -7.07 -11.73
CA LYS A 81 -3.72 -6.46 -12.95
C LYS A 81 -3.02 -5.15 -12.63
N ARG A 82 -1.89 -4.90 -13.27
CA ARG A 82 -1.17 -3.62 -13.25
C ARG A 82 -0.84 -3.22 -14.67
N VAL A 83 -1.15 -1.98 -15.04
CA VAL A 83 -0.82 -1.40 -16.34
C VAL A 83 0.10 -0.20 -16.12
N SER A 84 1.16 -0.13 -16.91
CA SER A 84 2.16 0.95 -16.88
C SER A 84 2.76 1.16 -18.26
N ALA A 85 3.64 2.15 -18.41
CA ALA A 85 4.38 2.37 -19.65
C ALA A 85 5.21 1.14 -20.10
N SER A 86 5.69 0.31 -19.16
CA SER A 86 6.44 -0.91 -19.48
C SER A 86 5.56 -2.09 -19.89
N GLY A 87 4.23 -1.94 -19.84
CA GLY A 87 3.27 -2.96 -20.22
C GLY A 87 2.31 -3.35 -19.10
N THR A 88 1.63 -4.47 -19.33
CA THR A 88 0.60 -5.04 -18.46
C THR A 88 1.13 -6.28 -17.75
N HIS A 89 0.94 -6.35 -16.43
CA HIS A 89 1.17 -7.54 -15.63
C HIS A 89 -0.15 -8.03 -15.06
N GLU A 90 -0.45 -9.31 -15.20
CA GLU A 90 -1.64 -9.94 -14.63
C GLU A 90 -1.25 -11.14 -13.76
N LEU A 91 -1.84 -11.26 -12.57
CA LEU A 91 -1.64 -12.35 -11.64
C LEU A 91 -2.95 -13.08 -11.44
N LYS A 92 -2.95 -14.40 -11.73
CA LYS A 92 -4.06 -15.29 -11.41
C LYS A 92 -3.74 -16.10 -10.18
N TYR A 93 -4.67 -16.16 -9.24
CA TYR A 93 -4.51 -16.87 -7.97
C TYR A 93 -5.39 -18.11 -7.92
N ALA A 94 -4.86 -19.20 -7.40
CA ALA A 94 -5.62 -20.44 -7.21
C ALA A 94 -6.65 -20.34 -6.08
N ASN A 95 -6.43 -19.48 -5.08
CA ASN A 95 -7.30 -19.33 -3.91
C ASN A 95 -7.26 -17.92 -3.30
N ALA A 96 -7.90 -16.95 -3.96
CA ALA A 96 -7.94 -15.56 -3.50
C ALA A 96 -8.83 -15.33 -2.25
N ILE A 97 -9.82 -16.20 -2.01
CA ILE A 97 -10.92 -15.99 -1.05
C ILE A 97 -10.45 -16.16 0.42
N ALA A 98 -9.33 -16.84 0.68
CA ALA A 98 -8.88 -17.15 2.04
C ALA A 98 -8.12 -16.02 2.78
N LEU A 99 -8.09 -14.78 2.25
CA LEU A 99 -7.26 -13.69 2.80
C LEU A 99 -7.84 -12.95 3.99
N ASP A 100 -9.17 -12.90 4.13
CA ASP A 100 -9.82 -12.18 5.23
C ASP A 100 -9.45 -12.78 6.60
N ASN A 101 -9.13 -14.08 6.62
CA ASN A 101 -8.73 -14.82 7.82
C ASN A 101 -7.21 -14.80 8.09
N LEU A 102 -6.43 -14.01 7.33
CA LEU A 102 -4.97 -13.92 7.50
C LEU A 102 -4.56 -13.50 8.93
N PRO A 103 -5.25 -12.59 9.64
CA PRO A 103 -4.91 -12.26 11.03
C PRO A 103 -4.92 -13.48 11.96
N GLU A 104 -5.87 -14.40 11.76
CA GLU A 104 -5.98 -15.63 12.56
C GLU A 104 -4.97 -16.69 12.13
N LYS A 105 -4.86 -16.93 10.82
CA LYS A 105 -4.00 -17.99 10.26
C LYS A 105 -2.53 -17.63 10.22
N LYS A 106 -2.19 -16.34 10.40
CA LYS A 106 -0.87 -15.71 10.34
C LYS A 106 -0.12 -15.85 9.01
N ASN A 107 -0.47 -16.84 8.20
CA ASN A 107 0.10 -17.10 6.89
C ASN A 107 -1.02 -17.47 5.91
N TRP A 108 -0.86 -17.02 4.68
CA TRP A 108 -1.64 -17.44 3.53
C TRP A 108 -0.71 -17.75 2.37
N GLN A 109 -1.09 -18.76 1.60
CA GLN A 109 -0.36 -19.17 0.43
C GLN A 109 -1.32 -19.43 -0.72
N SER A 110 -0.90 -19.05 -1.93
CA SER A 110 -1.61 -19.40 -3.14
C SER A 110 -0.65 -19.80 -4.25
N GLY A 111 -1.07 -20.77 -5.06
CA GLY A 111 -0.51 -20.92 -6.40
C GLY A 111 -0.83 -19.67 -7.21
N THR A 112 0.15 -19.15 -7.94
CA THR A 112 0.00 -17.89 -8.67
C THR A 112 0.61 -18.04 -10.05
N THR A 113 -0.05 -17.51 -11.08
CA THR A 113 0.49 -17.46 -12.42
C THR A 113 0.59 -16.00 -12.85
N LEU A 114 1.80 -15.57 -13.21
CA LEU A 114 2.07 -14.25 -13.76
C LEU A 114 1.99 -14.29 -15.29
N PHE A 115 1.29 -13.32 -15.88
CA PHE A 115 1.24 -13.05 -17.31
C PHE A 115 1.83 -11.66 -17.57
N ILE A 116 2.69 -11.55 -18.57
CA ILE A 116 3.30 -10.28 -19.00
C ILE A 116 2.78 -9.97 -20.40
N ASN A 117 2.09 -8.85 -20.55
CA ASN A 117 1.43 -8.42 -21.79
C ASN A 117 0.51 -9.50 -22.37
N GLY A 118 -0.23 -10.21 -21.50
CA GLY A 118 -1.11 -11.32 -21.86
C GLY A 118 -0.38 -12.58 -22.34
N LYS A 119 0.95 -12.62 -22.27
CA LYS A 119 1.82 -13.70 -22.75
C LYS A 119 2.66 -14.27 -21.60
N ASN A 120 3.34 -15.38 -21.89
CA ASN A 120 4.36 -16.01 -21.04
C ASN A 120 3.87 -16.30 -19.60
N PRO A 121 3.07 -17.37 -19.38
CA PRO A 121 2.65 -17.74 -18.04
C PRO A 121 3.85 -18.23 -17.21
N PHE A 122 4.16 -17.52 -16.14
CA PHE A 122 5.17 -17.92 -15.17
C PHE A 122 4.49 -18.45 -13.90
N PRO A 123 4.58 -19.76 -13.61
CA PRO A 123 4.08 -20.31 -12.36
C PRO A 123 4.96 -19.86 -11.19
N ALA A 124 4.30 -19.44 -10.12
CA ALA A 124 4.89 -18.96 -8.89
C ALA A 124 4.02 -19.39 -7.70
N ARG A 125 4.56 -19.17 -6.50
CA ARG A 125 3.87 -19.31 -5.23
C ARG A 125 3.90 -17.97 -4.53
N LEU A 126 2.73 -17.45 -4.18
CA LEU A 126 2.63 -16.25 -3.37
C LEU A 126 2.50 -16.66 -1.91
N LEU A 127 3.37 -16.09 -1.06
CA LEU A 127 3.32 -16.22 0.39
C LEU A 127 3.03 -14.84 0.99
N LEU A 128 2.01 -14.78 1.84
CA LEU A 128 1.67 -13.64 2.68
C LEU A 128 1.75 -14.09 4.14
N GLY A 129 2.58 -13.43 4.94
CA GLY A 129 2.71 -13.70 6.38
C GLY A 129 2.58 -12.42 7.20
N SER A 130 2.05 -12.54 8.42
CA SER A 130 2.14 -11.52 9.47
C SER A 130 3.20 -11.94 10.49
N THR A 131 4.37 -11.29 10.47
CA THR A 131 5.34 -11.40 11.57
C THR A 131 5.02 -10.39 12.66
N ALA A 132 5.40 -10.68 13.91
CA ALA A 132 5.09 -9.93 15.14
C ALA A 132 5.54 -8.45 15.19
N TRP A 133 6.15 -7.93 14.12
CA TRP A 133 6.32 -6.50 13.86
C TRP A 133 5.65 -6.19 12.53
N GLU A 134 4.66 -5.30 12.53
CA GLU A 134 3.67 -4.98 11.49
C GLU A 134 4.25 -4.63 10.10
N ARG A 135 4.77 -5.62 9.37
CA ARG A 135 5.03 -5.52 7.93
C ARG A 135 4.51 -6.77 7.24
N LYS A 136 3.33 -6.67 6.61
CA LYS A 136 2.86 -7.65 5.64
C LYS A 136 3.86 -7.67 4.47
N ARG A 137 4.57 -8.78 4.29
CA ARG A 137 5.58 -8.94 3.22
C ARG A 137 5.03 -9.85 2.13
N LEU A 138 5.03 -9.36 0.89
CA LEU A 138 4.65 -10.12 -0.30
C LEU A 138 5.89 -10.82 -0.85
N HIS A 139 5.89 -12.16 -0.90
CA HIS A 139 6.95 -12.93 -1.53
C HIS A 139 6.41 -13.74 -2.70
N LEU A 140 6.82 -13.37 -3.92
CA LEU A 140 6.67 -14.23 -5.10
C LEU A 140 7.85 -15.20 -5.14
N VAL A 141 7.60 -16.49 -4.97
CA VAL A 141 8.62 -17.53 -5.11
C VAL A 141 8.39 -18.25 -6.44
N PRO A 142 9.29 -18.13 -7.43
CA PRO A 142 9.20 -18.90 -8.67
C PRO A 142 9.26 -20.40 -8.36
N THR A 143 8.51 -21.23 -9.09
CA THR A 143 8.51 -22.69 -8.83
C THR A 143 9.69 -23.43 -9.46
N LYS A 144 10.46 -22.80 -10.36
CA LYS A 144 11.63 -23.39 -11.04
C LYS A 144 12.99 -22.81 -10.67
N PHE A 145 13.03 -21.70 -9.95
CA PHE A 145 14.24 -21.07 -9.44
C PHE A 145 13.98 -20.72 -7.98
N GLY A 146 14.97 -20.89 -7.10
CA GLY A 146 14.84 -20.63 -5.66
C GLY A 146 14.28 -19.23 -5.33
N PRO A 147 14.08 -18.90 -4.03
CA PRO A 147 13.36 -17.70 -3.62
C PRO A 147 13.97 -16.43 -4.23
N SER A 148 13.29 -15.86 -5.24
CA SER A 148 13.61 -14.53 -5.76
C SER A 148 12.74 -13.51 -5.03
N THR A 149 13.34 -12.54 -4.37
CA THR A 149 12.58 -11.43 -3.79
C THR A 149 12.16 -10.50 -4.92
N ALA A 150 10.91 -10.58 -5.39
CA ALA A 150 10.35 -9.54 -6.23
C ALA A 150 10.10 -8.31 -5.36
N VAL A 151 11.08 -7.41 -5.29
CA VAL A 151 10.89 -6.07 -4.75
C VAL A 151 10.16 -5.27 -5.81
N TRP A 152 8.88 -5.02 -5.57
CA TRP A 152 8.10 -4.11 -6.39
C TRP A 152 8.52 -2.67 -6.04
N ASN A 153 9.45 -2.12 -6.81
CA ASN A 153 9.76 -0.69 -6.80
C ASN A 153 8.74 0.10 -7.63
#